data_AF-A0A5B2WK80-F1
#
_entry.id   AF-A0A5B2WK80-F1
#
_cell.length_a   1.000
_cell.length_b   1.000
_cell.length_c   1.000
_cell.angle_alpha   90.00
_cell.angle_beta   90.00
_cell.angle_gamma   90.00
#
_symmetry.space_group_name_H-M   'P 1'
#
loop_
_entity.id
_entity.type
_entity.pdbx_description
1 polymer ?
#
loop_
_entity_poly.entity_id
_entity_poly.type
_entity_poly.pdbx_seq_one_letter_code
_entity_poly.pdbx_strand_id
1 'polypeptide(L)'
;MTIAASHATQLSFDELGTPLRDTTFVVVDLETTGTRPDGDGITEIGAVKVRGGEVLGEFGTLVDPGVGIPPMVVALTGITEAMVSAAPRVETVLPAFLEFAAGAVLVAHNSAFDMGFLRAACERHGYRWPKPTVVCTVRLARRVLTRDEAPSCRLSALAELFSAGTKPTHRALDDARATVDVLHGLLERLGPLGVHSLEELLAYLPEVTPEQRRKRELAAHLPEEPGVYLFRGPNEEVLYVGTSSNLRKRVRQYFTASEGRRRLREMVGLATRVDAVTCAHSLEAEVRELRLLAAHRPAYNRRSKNQHQAWWLVLTDEAFPRLSLVRRPRDGALGPFRSRRAAEAAMDTVLEAVPLRSCTLRIPARRANATPCALAEIGRCAAPCAGLQSTEEYAPAVATLRELVAGHGTGPLRQLADQLDELGRAERFEEAARRRDRLVGLVRALDRGQRLAALAALPELVAARPDRLGGWEFAVVRHGRLASAGVARRGVPPMPVVEALVASAETVLPGDGPLRGAPPEEVAVVLRWLAQPGTRLVRAAQPWTEPAAGAASWRAWVELATAGQDSYHDAN
;
A
#
# COMPACT_ATOMS: atom_id res chain seq x y z
N MET A 1 14.90 -49.48 -20.27
CA MET A 1 16.27 -49.16 -19.83
C MET A 1 16.71 -47.87 -20.51
N THR A 2 16.74 -46.76 -19.78
CA THR A 2 17.75 -45.69 -19.83
C THR A 2 17.39 -44.78 -18.65
N ILE A 3 18.25 -44.75 -17.63
CA ILE A 3 18.10 -43.93 -16.43
C ILE A 3 18.57 -42.52 -16.82
N ALA A 4 17.68 -41.54 -16.77
CA ALA A 4 18.06 -40.13 -16.89
C ALA A 4 18.04 -39.51 -15.49
N ALA A 5 19.20 -38.98 -15.09
CA ALA A 5 19.53 -38.48 -13.77
C ALA A 5 18.61 -37.36 -13.28
N SER A 6 18.37 -37.35 -11.97
CA SER A 6 17.75 -36.25 -11.25
C SER A 6 18.61 -35.00 -11.37
N HIS A 7 18.19 -34.03 -12.17
CA HIS A 7 18.67 -32.66 -12.01
C HIS A 7 18.04 -32.09 -10.75
N ALA A 8 18.85 -31.95 -9.70
CA ALA A 8 18.60 -30.98 -8.65
C ALA A 8 18.38 -29.63 -9.32
N THR A 9 17.19 -29.05 -9.16
CA THR A 9 16.88 -27.74 -9.70
C THR A 9 17.77 -26.73 -8.97
N GLN A 10 18.82 -26.31 -9.67
CA GLN A 10 19.67 -25.19 -9.31
C GLN A 10 18.77 -23.95 -9.17
N LEU A 11 18.79 -23.35 -7.99
CA LEU A 11 18.11 -22.09 -7.68
C LEU A 11 18.57 -21.03 -8.70
N SER A 12 17.65 -20.21 -9.20
CA SER A 12 17.97 -19.19 -10.21
C SER A 12 18.88 -18.10 -9.65
N PHE A 13 19.72 -17.50 -10.49
CA PHE A 13 20.69 -16.46 -10.10
C PHE A 13 20.06 -15.26 -9.35
N ASP A 14 18.76 -14.99 -9.54
CA ASP A 14 18.02 -13.92 -8.85
C ASP A 14 17.69 -14.24 -7.37
N GLU A 15 17.94 -15.45 -6.88
CA GLU A 15 17.80 -15.84 -5.47
C GLU A 15 19.12 -15.76 -4.67
N LEU A 16 20.23 -15.44 -5.34
CA LEU A 16 21.51 -15.12 -4.69
C LEU A 16 21.55 -13.59 -4.53
N GLY A 17 21.46 -13.10 -3.29
CA GLY A 17 21.57 -11.67 -3.01
C GLY A 17 22.84 -11.06 -3.61
N THR A 18 22.89 -9.73 -3.69
CA THR A 18 24.03 -8.96 -4.21
C THR A 18 25.31 -9.39 -3.48
N PRO A 19 26.30 -10.03 -4.13
CA PRO A 19 27.49 -10.52 -3.44
C PRO A 19 28.25 -9.37 -2.77
N LEU A 20 28.76 -9.60 -1.55
CA LEU A 20 29.48 -8.56 -0.80
C LEU A 20 30.73 -8.06 -1.55
N ARG A 21 31.41 -8.95 -2.28
CA ARG A 21 32.54 -8.58 -3.16
C ARG A 21 32.13 -7.62 -4.29
N ASP A 22 30.89 -7.72 -4.75
CA ASP A 22 30.36 -6.93 -5.87
C ASP A 22 29.63 -5.68 -5.37
N THR A 23 29.46 -5.52 -4.05
CA THR A 23 28.79 -4.38 -3.42
C THR A 23 29.78 -3.23 -3.20
N THR A 24 29.40 -2.03 -3.65
CA THR A 24 30.16 -0.81 -3.37
C THR A 24 29.71 -0.22 -2.03
N PHE A 25 30.66 -0.04 -1.12
CA PHE A 25 30.45 0.64 0.16
C PHE A 25 31.10 2.03 0.13
N VAL A 26 30.45 3.01 0.75
CA VAL A 26 31.04 4.30 1.07
C VAL A 26 31.03 4.44 2.58
N VAL A 27 32.22 4.29 3.18
CA VAL A 27 32.44 4.50 4.61
C VAL A 27 32.59 5.99 4.84
N VAL A 28 31.76 6.58 5.69
CA VAL A 28 31.73 8.02 5.97
C VAL A 28 31.85 8.27 7.46
N ASP A 29 32.56 9.33 7.80
CA ASP A 29 32.71 9.88 9.13
C ASP A 29 32.62 11.42 9.04
N LEU A 30 32.10 12.04 10.09
CA LEU A 30 31.91 13.49 10.18
C LEU A 30 32.49 14.04 11.48
N GLU A 31 33.22 15.14 11.36
CA GLU A 31 33.48 16.01 12.50
C GLU A 31 32.48 17.16 12.52
N THR A 32 32.04 17.55 13.71
CA THR A 32 30.97 18.53 13.89
C THR A 32 31.23 19.44 15.09
N THR A 33 30.55 20.58 15.15
CA THR A 33 30.64 21.51 16.30
C THR A 33 29.91 21.02 17.55
N GLY A 34 29.24 19.86 17.52
CA GLY A 34 28.45 19.34 18.64
C GLY A 34 27.80 17.99 18.38
N THR A 35 26.56 17.79 18.84
CA THR A 35 25.87 16.48 18.72
C THR A 35 24.45 16.57 18.18
N ARG A 36 23.96 17.78 17.91
CA ARG A 36 22.59 18.05 17.48
C ARG A 36 22.56 18.43 15.99
N PRO A 37 22.05 17.55 15.11
CA PRO A 37 21.95 17.84 13.67
C PRO A 37 21.17 19.12 13.31
N ASP A 38 20.22 19.51 14.16
CA ASP A 38 19.36 20.69 13.90
C ASP A 38 20.03 22.01 14.29
N GLY A 39 21.08 22.00 15.12
CA GLY A 39 21.68 23.21 15.70
C GLY A 39 23.21 23.32 15.57
N ASP A 40 23.91 22.20 15.39
CA ASP A 40 25.36 22.16 15.24
C ASP A 40 25.75 22.00 13.76
N GLY A 41 26.95 22.46 13.39
CA GLY A 41 27.47 22.44 12.01
C GLY A 41 28.47 21.32 11.77
N ILE A 42 28.62 20.90 10.50
CA ILE A 42 29.67 19.96 10.07
C ILE A 42 30.96 20.75 9.85
N THR A 43 32.07 20.27 10.40
CA THR A 43 33.41 20.89 10.28
C THR A 43 34.36 20.12 9.36
N GLU A 44 34.13 18.82 9.16
CA GLU A 44 34.89 17.99 8.21
C GLU A 44 34.02 16.83 7.71
N ILE A 45 34.18 16.45 6.45
CA ILE A 45 33.61 15.23 5.86
C ILE A 45 34.76 14.37 5.36
N GLY A 46 34.80 13.12 5.83
CA GLY A 46 35.72 12.10 5.35
C GLY A 46 34.93 10.90 4.86
N ALA A 47 35.24 10.42 3.65
CA ALA A 47 34.62 9.23 3.12
C ALA A 47 35.57 8.41 2.23
N VAL A 48 35.47 7.09 2.32
CA VAL A 48 36.25 6.14 1.53
C VAL A 48 35.30 5.21 0.79
N LYS A 49 35.40 5.17 -0.53
CA LYS A 49 34.63 4.27 -1.40
C LYS A 49 35.42 3.00 -1.63
N VAL A 50 34.81 1.85 -1.33
CA VAL A 50 35.45 0.53 -1.44
C VAL A 50 34.55 -0.48 -2.16
N ARG A 51 35.16 -1.43 -2.87
CA ARG A 51 34.46 -2.57 -3.49
C ARG A 51 35.42 -3.74 -3.57
N GLY A 52 34.97 -4.94 -3.18
CA GLY A 52 35.79 -6.16 -3.27
C GLY A 52 37.09 -6.13 -2.45
N GLY A 53 37.18 -5.26 -1.44
CA GLY A 53 38.41 -5.06 -0.64
C GLY A 53 39.35 -3.97 -1.18
N GLU A 54 39.05 -3.38 -2.34
CA GLU A 54 39.86 -2.32 -2.94
C GLU A 54 39.26 -0.93 -2.70
N VAL A 55 40.12 0.06 -2.48
CA VAL A 55 39.74 1.47 -2.40
C VAL A 55 39.55 2.03 -3.81
N LEU A 56 38.33 2.43 -4.14
CA LEU A 56 37.96 3.04 -5.42
C LEU A 56 38.14 4.57 -5.44
N GLY A 57 38.15 5.19 -4.27
CA GLY A 57 38.35 6.63 -4.14
C GLY A 57 38.14 7.12 -2.72
N GLU A 58 38.66 8.32 -2.46
CA GLU A 58 38.54 9.00 -1.18
C GLU A 58 37.96 10.40 -1.41
N PHE A 59 37.17 10.85 -0.44
CA PHE A 59 36.59 12.18 -0.40
C PHE A 59 36.90 12.76 0.98
N GLY A 60 37.63 13.87 1.02
CA GLY A 60 38.00 14.52 2.27
C GLY A 60 37.97 16.03 2.09
N THR A 61 37.23 16.74 2.94
CA THR A 61 37.24 18.20 2.96
C THR A 61 36.88 18.74 4.33
N LEU A 62 37.57 19.81 4.73
CA LEU A 62 37.08 20.70 5.77
C LEU A 62 35.81 21.41 5.27
N VAL A 63 34.97 21.80 6.21
CA VAL A 63 33.70 22.49 5.95
C VAL A 63 33.61 23.69 6.89
N ASP A 64 33.25 24.86 6.35
CA ASP A 64 32.86 26.01 7.19
C ASP A 64 31.49 25.71 7.82
N PRO A 65 31.40 25.49 9.16
CA PRO A 65 30.14 25.18 9.83
C PRO A 65 29.22 26.40 9.95
N GLY A 66 29.70 27.62 9.66
CA GLY A 66 28.96 28.86 9.81
C GLY A 66 28.65 29.26 11.25
N VAL A 67 29.16 28.52 12.23
CA VAL A 67 29.02 28.74 13.68
C VAL A 67 30.36 28.54 14.39
N GLY A 68 30.51 29.06 15.60
CA GLY A 68 31.73 28.86 16.39
C GLY A 68 31.92 27.39 16.80
N ILE A 69 33.16 26.93 16.84
CA ILE A 69 33.58 25.59 17.27
C ILE A 69 33.90 25.65 18.77
N PRO A 70 33.19 24.89 19.63
CA PRO A 70 33.50 24.89 21.05
C PRO A 70 34.94 24.43 21.34
N PRO A 71 35.66 25.03 22.32
CA PRO A 71 37.04 24.65 22.64
C PRO A 71 37.26 23.16 22.92
N MET A 72 36.24 22.47 23.45
CA MET A 72 36.28 21.03 23.68
C MET A 72 36.33 20.22 22.37
N VAL A 73 35.64 20.67 21.32
CA VAL A 73 35.67 20.03 20.00
C VAL A 73 37.01 20.28 19.32
N VAL A 74 37.58 21.49 19.46
CA VAL A 74 38.94 21.80 18.97
C VAL A 74 39.97 20.92 19.66
N ALA A 75 39.88 20.72 20.97
CA ALA A 75 40.79 19.85 21.71
C ALA A 75 40.67 18.37 21.31
N LEU A 76 39.49 17.94 20.85
CA LEU A 76 39.23 16.56 20.43
C LEU A 76 39.70 16.28 19.00
N THR A 77 39.36 17.17 18.06
CA THR A 77 39.52 16.95 16.60
C THR A 77 40.76 17.65 16.03
N GLY A 78 41.29 18.64 16.75
CA GLY A 78 42.33 19.54 16.25
C GLY A 78 41.85 20.54 15.19
N ILE A 79 40.57 20.54 14.83
CA ILE A 79 40.01 21.46 13.84
C ILE A 79 39.75 22.81 14.51
N THR A 80 40.43 23.85 14.03
CA THR A 80 40.29 25.23 14.53
C THR A 80 39.43 26.07 13.60
N GLU A 81 38.83 27.15 14.10
CA GLU A 81 38.10 28.13 13.30
C GLU A 81 38.95 28.68 12.15
N ALA A 82 40.25 28.89 12.38
CA ALA A 82 41.16 29.36 11.34
C ALA A 82 41.22 28.38 10.16
N MET A 83 41.20 27.07 10.41
CA MET A 83 41.22 26.03 9.38
C MET A 83 39.93 26.00 8.56
N VAL A 84 38.77 26.16 9.20
CA VAL A 84 37.47 26.05 8.51
C VAL A 84 36.98 27.36 7.91
N SER A 85 37.49 28.52 8.37
CA SER A 85 37.04 29.84 7.88
C SER A 85 37.23 30.06 6.38
N ALA A 86 38.22 29.39 5.78
CA ALA A 86 38.50 29.43 4.35
C ALA A 86 37.96 28.19 3.59
N ALA A 87 37.35 27.25 4.31
CA ALA A 87 36.80 26.03 3.74
C ALA A 87 35.43 26.29 3.09
N PRO A 88 35.01 25.48 2.10
CA PRO A 88 33.69 25.60 1.52
C PRO A 88 32.60 25.30 2.56
N ARG A 89 31.45 25.97 2.43
CA ARG A 89 30.28 25.66 3.25
C ARG A 89 29.61 24.36 2.84
N VAL A 90 28.83 23.79 3.77
CA VAL A 90 28.17 22.49 3.58
C VAL A 90 27.29 22.45 2.33
N GLU A 91 26.59 23.54 1.98
CA GLU A 91 25.74 23.61 0.79
C GLU A 91 26.49 23.44 -0.54
N THR A 92 27.78 23.76 -0.55
CA THR A 92 28.69 23.61 -1.70
C THR A 92 29.29 22.21 -1.76
N VAL A 93 29.58 21.62 -0.61
CA VAL A 93 30.21 20.29 -0.50
C VAL A 93 29.21 19.16 -0.68
N LEU A 94 27.98 19.33 -0.21
CA LEU A 94 26.96 18.29 -0.13
C LEU A 94 26.62 17.65 -1.50
N PRO A 95 26.47 18.40 -2.61
CA PRO A 95 26.25 17.78 -3.92
C PRO A 95 27.37 16.82 -4.34
N ALA A 96 28.62 17.23 -4.14
CA ALA A 96 29.79 16.42 -4.50
C ALA A 96 29.86 15.15 -3.64
N PHE A 97 29.54 15.24 -2.35
CA PHE A 97 29.43 14.06 -1.48
C PHE A 97 28.29 13.13 -1.91
N LEU A 98 27.10 13.66 -2.23
CA LEU A 98 25.95 12.86 -2.65
C LEU A 98 26.22 12.13 -3.97
N GLU A 99 26.91 12.79 -4.91
CA GLU A 99 27.39 12.18 -6.14
C GLU A 99 28.43 11.10 -5.86
N PHE A 100 29.40 11.39 -4.99
CA PHE A 100 30.38 10.39 -4.55
C PHE A 100 29.71 9.17 -3.91
N ALA A 101 28.63 9.36 -3.14
CA ALA A 101 27.89 8.28 -2.47
C ALA A 101 26.85 7.56 -3.36
N ALA A 102 26.59 8.05 -4.57
CA ALA A 102 25.50 7.57 -5.40
C ALA A 102 25.61 6.07 -5.70
N GLY A 103 24.51 5.33 -5.49
CA GLY A 103 24.44 3.89 -5.76
C GLY A 103 25.19 2.99 -4.78
N ALA A 104 25.86 3.53 -3.76
CA ALA A 104 26.61 2.78 -2.77
C ALA A 104 25.82 2.52 -1.48
N VAL A 105 26.24 1.52 -0.71
CA VAL A 105 25.81 1.31 0.68
C VAL A 105 26.62 2.23 1.58
N LEU A 106 25.94 3.09 2.35
CA LEU A 106 26.64 3.95 3.31
C LEU A 106 27.00 3.16 4.56
N VAL A 107 28.21 3.37 5.06
CA VAL A 107 28.72 2.73 6.27
C VAL A 107 29.26 3.80 7.20
N ALA A 108 28.96 3.72 8.50
CA ALA A 108 29.53 4.62 9.49
C ALA A 108 29.64 3.96 10.86
N HIS A 109 30.60 4.41 11.67
CA HIS A 109 30.77 3.95 13.04
C HIS A 109 29.82 4.72 13.95
N ASN A 110 28.71 4.07 14.34
CA ASN A 110 27.54 4.74 14.95
C ASN A 110 26.73 5.62 13.98
N SER A 111 26.46 5.07 12.79
CA SER A 111 25.77 5.72 11.67
C SER A 111 24.52 6.57 11.93
N ALA A 112 23.83 6.43 13.08
CA ALA A 112 22.71 7.32 13.39
C ALA A 112 23.14 8.79 13.52
N PHE A 113 24.37 9.02 13.97
CA PHE A 113 24.97 10.34 14.11
C PHE A 113 25.20 10.98 12.74
N ASP A 114 26.03 10.38 11.90
CA ASP A 114 26.44 10.91 10.59
C ASP A 114 25.26 11.08 9.64
N MET A 115 24.40 10.06 9.57
CA MET A 115 23.19 10.11 8.74
C MET A 115 22.19 11.16 9.24
N GLY A 116 22.22 11.51 10.54
CA GLY A 116 21.44 12.59 11.10
C GLY A 116 21.88 13.95 10.57
N PHE A 117 23.18 14.23 10.65
CA PHE A 117 23.79 15.48 10.16
C PHE A 117 23.65 15.63 8.64
N LEU A 118 23.95 14.60 7.85
CA LEU A 118 23.81 14.66 6.39
C LEU A 118 22.35 14.87 5.95
N ARG A 119 21.40 14.21 6.62
CA ARG A 119 19.97 14.40 6.34
C ARG A 119 19.52 15.81 6.69
N ALA A 120 19.91 16.31 7.85
CA ALA A 120 19.57 17.67 8.28
C ALA A 120 20.17 18.71 7.34
N ALA A 121 21.42 18.52 6.87
CA ALA A 121 22.05 19.37 5.86
C ALA A 121 21.28 19.33 4.52
N CYS A 122 20.87 18.15 4.03
CA CYS A 122 20.05 18.05 2.84
C CYS A 122 18.72 18.79 2.99
N GLU A 123 18.02 18.59 4.10
CA GLU A 123 16.72 19.20 4.37
C GLU A 123 16.81 20.72 4.49
N ARG A 124 17.85 21.23 5.17
CA ARG A 124 18.14 22.66 5.35
C ARG A 124 18.46 23.39 4.05
N HIS A 125 19.17 22.73 3.13
CA HIS A 125 19.65 23.33 1.88
C HIS A 125 18.85 22.89 0.64
N GLY A 126 17.69 22.25 0.83
CA GLY A 126 16.76 21.92 -0.26
C GLY A 126 17.18 20.74 -1.14
N TYR A 127 18.13 19.91 -0.70
CA TYR A 127 18.55 18.72 -1.42
C TYR A 127 17.71 17.50 -1.04
N ARG A 128 17.39 16.65 -2.02
CA ARG A 128 16.66 15.40 -1.78
C ARG A 128 17.57 14.37 -1.11
N TRP A 129 17.23 13.95 0.11
CA TRP A 129 17.91 12.81 0.75
C TRP A 129 17.60 11.49 0.00
N PRO A 130 18.62 10.76 -0.53
CA PRO A 130 18.42 9.61 -1.40
C PRO A 130 17.90 8.35 -0.67
N LYS A 131 17.81 8.37 0.67
CA LYS A 131 17.43 7.22 1.52
C LYS A 131 18.28 5.97 1.21
N PRO A 132 19.61 6.06 1.30
CA PRO A 132 20.50 4.95 0.96
C PRO A 132 20.35 3.80 1.95
N THR A 133 20.79 2.61 1.55
CA THR A 133 21.05 1.49 2.46
C THR A 133 22.18 1.88 3.40
N VAL A 134 22.04 1.63 4.71
CA VAL A 134 23.02 2.02 5.73
C VAL A 134 23.44 0.83 6.57
N VAL A 135 24.75 0.66 6.77
CA VAL A 135 25.36 -0.31 7.69
C VAL A 135 26.07 0.43 8.83
N CYS A 136 25.87 -0.04 10.06
CA CYS A 136 26.48 0.53 11.25
C CYS A 136 27.52 -0.43 11.83
N THR A 137 28.80 -0.07 11.82
CA THR A 137 29.88 -0.98 12.27
C THR A 137 29.80 -1.26 13.77
N VAL A 138 29.31 -0.34 14.61
CA VAL A 138 29.05 -0.60 16.04
C VAL A 138 28.00 -1.70 16.23
N ARG A 139 26.90 -1.64 15.46
CA ARG A 139 25.83 -2.65 15.55
C ARG A 139 26.33 -4.01 15.06
N LEU A 140 27.16 -4.01 14.01
CA LEU A 140 27.78 -5.21 13.48
C LEU A 140 28.77 -5.82 14.48
N ALA A 141 29.68 -5.02 15.04
CA ALA A 141 30.67 -5.44 16.02
C ALA A 141 30.06 -6.07 17.27
N ARG A 142 29.03 -5.44 17.86
CA ARG A 142 28.30 -5.99 19.02
C ARG A 142 27.63 -7.34 18.75
N ARG A 143 27.45 -7.69 17.49
CA ARG A 143 26.80 -8.94 17.06
C ARG A 143 27.79 -10.02 16.67
N VAL A 144 28.90 -9.61 16.07
CA VAL A 144 29.95 -10.49 15.55
C VAL A 144 30.94 -10.87 16.65
N LEU A 145 31.25 -9.94 17.54
CA LEU A 145 32.31 -10.09 18.55
C LEU A 145 31.73 -10.40 19.93
N THR A 146 32.43 -11.22 20.70
CA THR A 146 32.08 -11.48 22.10
C THR A 146 32.59 -10.35 23.00
N ARG A 147 32.05 -10.25 24.23
CA ARG A 147 32.52 -9.24 25.20
C ARG A 147 33.97 -9.47 25.65
N ASP A 148 34.43 -10.72 25.61
CA ASP A 148 35.80 -11.05 25.97
C ASP A 148 36.79 -10.65 24.86
N GLU A 149 36.35 -10.74 23.59
CA GLU A 149 37.15 -10.36 22.41
C GLU A 149 37.15 -8.84 22.19
N ALA A 150 36.00 -8.18 22.39
CA ALA A 150 35.86 -6.73 22.27
C ALA A 150 35.08 -6.14 23.46
N PRO A 151 35.77 -5.83 24.59
CA PRO A 151 35.14 -5.22 25.77
C PRO A 151 34.51 -3.85 25.48
N SER A 152 35.00 -3.17 24.44
CA SER A 152 34.53 -1.88 23.95
C SER A 152 34.34 -1.93 22.44
N CYS A 153 33.24 -1.37 21.94
CA CYS A 153 33.00 -1.21 20.50
C CYS A 153 33.25 0.23 20.04
N ARG A 154 34.13 0.98 20.73
CA ARG A 154 34.65 2.27 20.22
C ARG A 154 35.54 2.02 19.01
N LEU A 155 35.62 2.98 18.09
CA LEU A 155 36.38 2.84 16.86
C LEU A 155 37.85 2.48 17.13
N SER A 156 38.51 3.19 18.06
CA SER A 156 39.89 2.91 18.46
C SER A 156 40.12 1.48 18.94
N ALA A 157 39.22 0.95 19.78
CA ALA A 157 39.32 -0.42 20.29
C ALA A 157 39.12 -1.47 19.18
N LEU A 158 38.21 -1.23 18.24
CA LEU A 158 38.00 -2.13 17.10
C LEU A 158 39.14 -2.03 16.08
N ALA A 159 39.67 -0.84 15.85
CA ALA A 159 40.81 -0.61 14.96
C ALA A 159 42.06 -1.35 15.47
N GLU A 160 42.31 -1.34 16.78
CA GLU A 160 43.37 -2.15 17.39
C GLU A 160 43.10 -3.65 17.25
N LEU A 161 41.88 -4.10 17.57
CA LEU A 161 41.50 -5.52 17.48
C LEU A 161 41.68 -6.09 16.06
N PHE A 162 41.32 -5.34 15.04
CA PHE A 162 41.45 -5.74 13.64
C PHE A 162 42.77 -5.33 12.99
N SER A 163 43.71 -4.77 13.76
CA SER A 163 45.02 -4.30 13.27
C SER A 163 44.91 -3.37 12.06
N ALA A 164 44.01 -2.38 12.15
CA ALA A 164 43.78 -1.39 11.10
C ALA A 164 45.07 -0.67 10.69
N GLY A 165 45.24 -0.43 9.39
CA GLY A 165 46.40 0.25 8.82
C GLY A 165 46.44 1.75 9.12
N THR A 166 45.27 2.34 9.38
CA THR A 166 45.13 3.73 9.83
C THR A 166 44.59 3.77 11.26
N LYS A 167 45.27 4.54 12.13
CA LYS A 167 44.78 4.79 13.49
C LYS A 167 43.73 5.91 13.45
N PRO A 168 42.59 5.76 14.15
CA PRO A 168 41.63 6.85 14.26
C PRO A 168 42.23 7.98 15.10
N THR A 169 42.08 9.21 14.61
CA THR A 169 42.71 10.43 15.15
C THR A 169 41.70 11.55 15.39
N HIS A 170 40.40 11.28 15.25
CA HIS A 170 39.35 12.32 15.23
C HIS A 170 39.56 13.31 14.08
N ARG A 171 39.96 12.75 12.94
CA ARG A 171 39.99 13.40 11.63
C ARG A 171 39.16 12.55 10.71
N ALA A 172 38.17 13.16 10.07
CA ALA A 172 37.08 12.41 9.44
C ALA A 172 37.58 11.40 8.40
N LEU A 173 38.61 11.74 7.61
CA LEU A 173 39.14 10.82 6.60
C LEU A 173 39.95 9.67 7.22
N ASP A 174 40.72 9.94 8.28
CA ASP A 174 41.49 8.91 8.97
C ASP A 174 40.56 7.93 9.70
N ASP A 175 39.51 8.44 10.33
CA ASP A 175 38.49 7.64 11.01
C ASP A 175 37.63 6.84 10.01
N ALA A 176 37.35 7.39 8.83
CA ALA A 176 36.72 6.64 7.73
C ALA A 176 37.61 5.50 7.23
N ARG A 177 38.93 5.73 7.06
CA ARG A 177 39.90 4.67 6.70
C ARG A 177 39.99 3.58 7.77
N ALA A 178 40.11 3.96 9.04
CA ALA A 178 40.08 3.00 10.15
C ALA A 178 38.77 2.19 10.16
N THR A 179 37.65 2.84 9.84
CA THR A 179 36.33 2.19 9.75
C THR A 179 36.22 1.23 8.56
N VAL A 180 36.94 1.46 7.44
CA VAL A 180 37.06 0.49 6.34
C VAL A 180 37.70 -0.80 6.83
N ASP A 181 38.82 -0.71 7.54
CA ASP A 181 39.52 -1.90 8.06
C ASP A 181 38.66 -2.65 9.07
N VAL A 182 37.98 -1.92 9.97
CA VAL A 182 37.02 -2.50 10.91
C VAL A 182 35.86 -3.18 10.17
N LEU A 183 35.31 -2.56 9.12
CA LEU A 183 34.26 -3.17 8.30
C LEU A 183 34.76 -4.47 7.66
N HIS A 184 35.94 -4.46 7.03
CA HIS A 184 36.53 -5.65 6.42
C HIS A 184 36.73 -6.77 7.44
N GLY A 185 37.32 -6.47 8.61
CA GLY A 185 37.50 -7.45 9.68
C GLY A 185 36.17 -8.02 10.18
N LEU A 186 35.13 -7.21 10.29
CA LEU A 186 33.80 -7.68 10.66
C LEU A 186 33.15 -8.55 9.58
N LEU A 187 33.31 -8.22 8.30
CA LEU A 187 32.82 -9.03 7.18
C LEU A 187 33.57 -10.37 7.09
N GLU A 188 34.87 -10.39 7.35
CA GLU A 188 35.68 -11.61 7.38
C GLU A 188 35.16 -12.59 8.44
N ARG A 189 34.82 -12.09 9.64
CA ARG A 189 34.24 -12.91 10.72
C ARG A 189 32.83 -13.44 10.40
N LEU A 190 32.12 -12.78 9.50
CA LEU A 190 30.78 -13.20 9.04
C LEU A 190 30.84 -14.24 7.91
N GLY A 191 31.93 -14.28 7.14
CA GLY A 191 32.13 -15.25 6.06
C GLY A 191 31.91 -16.70 6.52
N PRO A 192 32.56 -17.19 7.59
CA PRO A 192 32.33 -18.53 8.14
C PRO A 192 30.90 -18.80 8.62
N LEU A 193 30.11 -17.75 8.87
CA LEU A 193 28.71 -17.83 9.29
C LEU A 193 27.73 -17.86 8.10
N GLY A 194 28.24 -17.95 6.87
CA GLY A 194 27.44 -18.06 5.65
C GLY A 194 26.85 -16.74 5.15
N VAL A 195 27.41 -15.59 5.58
CA VAL A 195 26.98 -14.27 5.10
C VAL A 195 27.89 -13.85 3.95
N HIS A 196 27.35 -13.90 2.73
CA HIS A 196 28.12 -13.63 1.50
C HIS A 196 27.46 -12.60 0.59
N SER A 197 26.24 -12.18 0.88
CA SER A 197 25.50 -11.12 0.16
C SER A 197 25.10 -9.94 1.06
N LEU A 198 24.79 -8.80 0.43
CA LEU A 198 24.31 -7.60 1.11
C LEU A 198 22.99 -7.86 1.85
N GLU A 199 22.08 -8.62 1.25
CA GLU A 199 20.78 -8.94 1.82
C GLU A 199 20.93 -9.82 3.07
N GLU A 200 21.87 -10.77 3.08
CA GLU A 200 22.23 -11.56 4.25
C GLU A 200 22.89 -10.70 5.34
N LEU A 201 23.79 -9.79 4.96
CA LEU A 201 24.42 -8.85 5.89
C LEU A 201 23.38 -7.95 6.58
N LEU A 202 22.43 -7.41 5.81
CA LEU A 202 21.33 -6.61 6.35
C LEU A 202 20.38 -7.46 7.22
N ALA A 203 20.15 -8.72 6.86
CA ALA A 203 19.39 -9.65 7.69
C ALA A 203 20.12 -10.00 9.01
N TYR A 204 21.46 -9.92 9.03
CA TYR A 204 22.30 -10.16 10.21
C TYR A 204 22.30 -8.99 11.24
N LEU A 205 21.83 -7.81 10.83
CA LEU A 205 21.79 -6.56 11.62
C LEU A 205 20.47 -6.21 12.38
N PRO A 206 19.58 -7.11 12.86
CA PRO A 206 18.26 -6.67 13.30
C PRO A 206 18.26 -5.71 14.50
N GLU A 207 17.57 -4.57 14.33
CA GLU A 207 16.85 -3.82 15.37
C GLU A 207 15.68 -4.66 15.95
N VAL A 208 15.99 -5.82 16.50
CA VAL A 208 15.01 -6.69 17.18
C VAL A 208 15.56 -6.97 18.57
N THR A 209 14.88 -6.47 19.60
CA THR A 209 15.29 -6.72 20.99
C THR A 209 15.30 -8.23 21.24
N PRO A 210 16.16 -8.76 22.14
CA PRO A 210 16.13 -10.17 22.54
C PRO A 210 14.71 -10.64 22.94
N GLU A 211 13.92 -9.74 23.52
CA GLU A 211 12.51 -9.94 23.85
C GLU A 211 11.63 -10.21 22.62
N GLN A 212 11.76 -9.43 21.54
CA GLN A 212 11.02 -9.67 20.29
C GLN A 212 11.49 -10.94 19.56
N ARG A 213 12.76 -11.33 19.69
CA ARG A 213 13.26 -12.60 19.15
C ARG A 213 12.65 -13.81 19.87
N ARG A 214 12.52 -13.76 21.20
CA ARG A 214 11.82 -14.80 21.99
C ARG A 214 10.36 -14.96 21.54
N LYS A 215 9.72 -13.86 21.15
CA LYS A 215 8.35 -13.89 20.60
C LYS A 215 8.21 -14.59 19.24
N ARG A 216 9.30 -15.03 18.58
CA ARG A 216 9.21 -15.95 17.41
C ARG A 216 8.49 -17.26 17.75
N GLU A 217 8.57 -17.69 19.00
CA GLU A 217 7.83 -18.88 19.48
C GLU A 217 6.31 -18.72 19.34
N LEU A 218 5.80 -17.48 19.36
CA LEU A 218 4.38 -17.20 19.09
C LEU A 218 3.93 -17.61 17.68
N ALA A 219 4.86 -17.88 16.77
CA ALA A 219 4.57 -18.36 15.44
C ALA A 219 4.73 -19.89 15.30
N ALA A 220 5.27 -20.59 16.30
CA ALA A 220 5.69 -21.98 16.17
C ALA A 220 4.51 -22.94 15.98
N HIS A 221 3.39 -22.70 16.67
CA HIS A 221 2.17 -23.51 16.58
C HIS A 221 1.36 -23.25 15.30
N LEU A 222 1.67 -22.20 14.54
CA LEU A 222 0.90 -21.83 13.36
C LEU A 222 1.14 -22.83 12.21
N PRO A 223 0.10 -23.15 11.41
CA PRO A 223 0.23 -24.06 10.27
C PRO A 223 0.93 -23.37 9.07
N GLU A 224 1.41 -24.18 8.13
CA GLU A 224 1.98 -23.73 6.85
C GLU A 224 0.93 -23.71 5.74
N GLU A 225 -0.28 -23.25 6.08
CA GLU A 225 -1.46 -23.23 5.22
C GLU A 225 -1.93 -21.79 4.97
N PRO A 226 -2.78 -21.56 3.95
CA PRO A 226 -3.45 -20.28 3.76
C PRO A 226 -4.36 -19.95 4.94
N GLY A 227 -4.46 -18.66 5.27
CA GLY A 227 -5.39 -18.22 6.29
C GLY A 227 -5.26 -16.79 6.74
N VAL A 228 -5.96 -16.48 7.83
CA VAL A 228 -5.92 -15.20 8.53
C VAL A 228 -5.18 -15.37 9.87
N TYR A 229 -4.28 -14.45 10.20
CA TYR A 229 -3.63 -14.38 11.51
C TYR A 229 -4.05 -13.13 12.27
N LEU A 230 -4.11 -13.23 13.59
CA LEU A 230 -4.50 -12.15 14.50
C LEU A 230 -3.46 -12.01 15.61
N PHE A 231 -2.85 -10.83 15.74
CA PHE A 231 -2.00 -10.52 16.88
C PHE A 231 -2.88 -10.06 18.05
N ARG A 232 -2.71 -10.69 19.21
CA ARG A 232 -3.42 -10.40 20.46
C ARG A 232 -2.54 -9.63 21.42
N GLY A 233 -3.13 -8.63 22.07
CA GLY A 233 -2.49 -7.90 23.16
C GLY A 233 -2.70 -8.56 24.52
N PRO A 234 -2.16 -7.95 25.59
CA PRO A 234 -2.23 -8.49 26.95
C PRO A 234 -3.66 -8.59 27.51
N ASN A 235 -4.64 -7.84 26.99
CA ASN A 235 -6.04 -7.89 27.42
C ASN A 235 -6.91 -8.68 26.42
N GLU A 236 -6.32 -9.60 25.65
CA GLU A 236 -6.97 -10.39 24.59
C GLU A 236 -7.54 -9.55 23.42
N GLU A 237 -7.22 -8.25 23.36
CA GLU A 237 -7.64 -7.38 22.27
C GLU A 237 -6.92 -7.73 20.96
N VAL A 238 -7.63 -7.64 19.84
CA VAL A 238 -7.00 -7.82 18.52
C VAL A 238 -6.27 -6.56 18.13
N LEU A 239 -4.95 -6.63 18.11
CA LEU A 239 -4.08 -5.52 17.74
C LEU A 239 -3.95 -5.37 16.23
N TYR A 240 -3.89 -6.51 15.52
CA TYR A 240 -3.70 -6.56 14.07
C TYR A 240 -4.30 -7.82 13.47
N VAL A 241 -4.88 -7.71 12.27
CA VAL A 241 -5.35 -8.84 11.45
C VAL A 241 -4.67 -8.78 10.09
N GLY A 242 -4.25 -9.92 9.54
CA GLY A 242 -3.75 -10.00 8.18
C GLY A 242 -3.86 -11.40 7.58
N THR A 243 -3.61 -11.53 6.28
CA THR A 243 -3.72 -12.78 5.53
C THR A 243 -2.40 -13.29 4.99
N SER A 244 -2.34 -14.59 4.70
CA SER A 244 -1.23 -15.22 4.00
C SER A 244 -1.64 -16.51 3.31
N SER A 245 -0.85 -16.92 2.29
CA SER A 245 -0.84 -18.29 1.77
C SER A 245 -0.04 -19.27 2.65
N ASN A 246 0.81 -18.76 3.56
CA ASN A 246 1.54 -19.56 4.53
C ASN A 246 1.63 -18.79 5.86
N LEU A 247 0.72 -19.13 6.78
CA LEU A 247 0.56 -18.45 8.06
C LEU A 247 1.85 -18.41 8.89
N ARG A 248 2.49 -19.57 9.10
CA ARG A 248 3.73 -19.67 9.88
C ARG A 248 4.85 -18.82 9.29
N LYS A 249 5.14 -18.96 7.99
CA LYS A 249 6.20 -18.19 7.31
C LYS A 249 5.92 -16.69 7.41
N ARG A 250 4.68 -16.27 7.19
CA ARG A 250 4.30 -14.86 7.24
C ARG A 250 4.39 -14.27 8.63
N VAL A 251 3.88 -14.95 9.66
CA VAL A 251 3.94 -14.43 11.03
C VAL A 251 5.40 -14.38 11.52
N ARG A 252 6.24 -15.37 11.17
CA ARG A 252 7.68 -15.32 11.48
C ARG A 252 8.38 -14.08 10.93
N GLN A 253 7.95 -13.55 9.78
CA GLN A 253 8.53 -12.35 9.17
C GLN A 253 8.34 -11.08 10.01
N TYR A 254 7.31 -11.02 10.87
CA TYR A 254 7.09 -9.88 11.77
C TYR A 254 8.15 -9.80 12.89
N PHE A 255 8.76 -10.94 13.21
CA PHE A 255 9.79 -11.06 14.25
C PHE A 255 11.22 -11.06 13.66
N THR A 256 11.35 -10.79 12.36
CA THR A 256 12.64 -10.65 11.67
C THR A 256 12.96 -9.19 11.36
N ALA A 257 14.24 -8.89 11.11
CA ALA A 257 14.75 -7.55 10.81
C ALA A 257 14.03 -6.83 9.65
N SER A 258 13.37 -7.59 8.76
CA SER A 258 12.75 -7.10 7.54
C SER A 258 11.50 -6.23 7.76
N GLU A 259 10.96 -6.12 8.98
CA GLU A 259 9.78 -5.27 9.23
C GLU A 259 10.16 -3.81 9.51
N GLY A 260 10.31 -3.05 8.43
CA GLY A 260 10.70 -1.63 8.45
C GLY A 260 9.66 -0.66 9.03
N ARG A 261 8.40 -1.07 9.24
CA ARG A 261 7.33 -0.17 9.73
C ARG A 261 7.34 -0.06 11.26
N ARG A 262 7.79 1.08 11.79
CA ARG A 262 7.82 1.42 13.24
C ARG A 262 6.55 1.01 13.98
N ARG A 263 5.38 1.35 13.42
CA ARG A 263 4.07 1.06 14.00
C ARG A 263 3.76 -0.44 14.13
N LEU A 264 4.28 -1.28 13.23
CA LEU A 264 4.11 -2.74 13.36
C LEU A 264 5.12 -3.34 14.33
N ARG A 265 6.33 -2.79 14.43
CA ARG A 265 7.29 -3.19 15.47
C ARG A 265 6.74 -2.93 16.87
N GLU A 266 6.07 -1.80 17.07
CA GLU A 266 5.36 -1.46 18.31
C GLU A 266 4.26 -2.49 18.61
N MET A 267 3.39 -2.79 17.64
CA MET A 267 2.35 -3.81 17.76
C MET A 267 2.90 -5.18 18.14
N VAL A 268 3.96 -5.63 17.46
CA VAL A 268 4.65 -6.89 17.75
C VAL A 268 5.28 -6.89 19.15
N GLY A 269 5.79 -5.74 19.58
CA GLY A 269 6.25 -5.51 20.95
C GLY A 269 5.15 -5.72 21.99
N LEU A 270 3.92 -5.25 21.71
CA LEU A 270 2.76 -5.43 22.60
C LEU A 270 2.13 -6.83 22.51
N ALA A 271 2.30 -7.52 21.39
CA ALA A 271 1.64 -8.80 21.17
C ALA A 271 2.09 -9.87 22.17
N THR A 272 1.13 -10.57 22.76
CA THR A 272 1.32 -11.68 23.71
C THR A 272 1.02 -13.03 23.07
N ARG A 273 0.16 -13.06 22.04
CA ARG A 273 -0.27 -14.28 21.35
C ARG A 273 -0.60 -14.01 19.88
N VAL A 274 -0.49 -15.04 19.05
CA VAL A 274 -0.97 -15.02 17.67
C VAL A 274 -1.99 -16.14 17.46
N ASP A 275 -3.19 -15.76 17.05
CA ASP A 275 -4.22 -16.69 16.59
C ASP A 275 -4.13 -16.87 15.08
N ALA A 276 -4.57 -18.03 14.60
CA ALA A 276 -4.77 -18.25 13.19
C ALA A 276 -6.09 -18.96 12.91
N VAL A 277 -6.64 -18.62 11.76
CA VAL A 277 -7.83 -19.21 11.17
C VAL A 277 -7.41 -19.74 9.80
N THR A 278 -7.25 -21.06 9.69
CA THR A 278 -6.92 -21.72 8.42
C THR A 278 -8.06 -21.56 7.43
N CYS A 279 -7.69 -21.44 6.16
CA CYS A 279 -8.60 -21.24 5.04
C CYS A 279 -8.23 -22.20 3.92
N ALA A 280 -9.23 -22.64 3.17
CA ALA A 280 -9.08 -23.52 2.02
C ALA A 280 -8.14 -22.91 0.96
N HIS A 281 -8.29 -21.61 0.70
CA HIS A 281 -7.50 -20.88 -0.30
C HIS A 281 -7.54 -19.36 -0.07
N SER A 282 -6.85 -18.63 -0.94
CA SER A 282 -6.65 -17.17 -0.83
C SER A 282 -7.94 -16.34 -0.77
N LEU A 283 -8.96 -16.68 -1.57
CA LEU A 283 -10.26 -15.99 -1.53
C LEU A 283 -10.92 -16.07 -0.14
N GLU A 284 -10.94 -17.25 0.48
CA GLU A 284 -11.53 -17.38 1.81
C GLU A 284 -10.74 -16.58 2.85
N ALA A 285 -9.41 -16.59 2.76
CA ALA A 285 -8.56 -15.79 3.63
C ALA A 285 -8.87 -14.29 3.50
N GLU A 286 -8.98 -13.75 2.28
CA GLU A 286 -9.31 -12.34 2.03
C GLU A 286 -10.70 -11.97 2.56
N VAL A 287 -11.71 -12.83 2.38
CA VAL A 287 -13.06 -12.59 2.92
C VAL A 287 -13.08 -12.68 4.45
N ARG A 288 -12.44 -13.69 5.05
CA ARG A 288 -12.37 -13.82 6.51
C ARG A 288 -11.61 -12.66 7.14
N GLU A 289 -10.56 -12.14 6.48
CA GLU A 289 -9.87 -10.92 6.91
C GLU A 289 -10.82 -9.72 6.95
N LEU A 290 -11.58 -9.48 5.89
CA LEU A 290 -12.57 -8.40 5.87
C LEU A 290 -13.58 -8.52 7.02
N ARG A 291 -14.11 -9.72 7.26
CA ARG A 291 -15.07 -9.97 8.35
C ARG A 291 -14.44 -9.79 9.73
N LEU A 292 -13.19 -10.21 9.93
CA LEU A 292 -12.48 -10.04 11.21
C LEU A 292 -12.07 -8.58 11.46
N LEU A 293 -11.68 -7.86 10.42
CA LEU A 293 -11.41 -6.43 10.51
C LEU A 293 -12.69 -5.64 10.85
N ALA A 294 -13.83 -6.04 10.29
CA ALA A 294 -15.15 -5.50 10.61
C ALA A 294 -15.48 -5.68 12.10
N ALA A 295 -15.32 -6.91 12.59
CA ALA A 295 -15.68 -7.31 13.93
C ALA A 295 -14.78 -6.68 15.00
N HIS A 296 -13.46 -6.64 14.75
CA HIS A 296 -12.48 -6.25 15.77
C HIS A 296 -11.99 -4.82 15.66
N ARG A 297 -12.05 -4.20 14.47
CA ARG A 297 -11.56 -2.83 14.18
C ARG A 297 -10.18 -2.53 14.80
N PRO A 298 -9.18 -3.41 14.55
CA PRO A 298 -7.88 -3.37 15.22
C PRO A 298 -7.13 -2.05 15.06
N ALA A 299 -6.50 -1.60 16.13
CA ALA A 299 -5.84 -0.29 16.20
C ALA A 299 -4.68 -0.14 15.19
N TYR A 300 -4.00 -1.22 14.82
CA TYR A 300 -2.82 -1.17 13.95
C TYR A 300 -3.13 -1.37 12.45
N ASN A 301 -4.35 -1.73 12.06
CA ASN A 301 -4.75 -1.82 10.66
C ASN A 301 -5.08 -0.42 10.08
N ARG A 302 -4.06 0.25 9.53
CA ARG A 302 -4.16 1.64 9.01
C ARG A 302 -5.20 1.83 7.90
N ARG A 303 -5.39 0.83 7.02
CA ARG A 303 -6.37 0.85 5.90
C ARG A 303 -7.81 0.54 6.35
N SER A 304 -8.03 0.14 7.60
CA SER A 304 -9.25 -0.59 7.99
C SER A 304 -10.22 0.17 8.89
N LYS A 305 -9.89 1.39 9.35
CA LYS A 305 -10.75 2.15 10.28
C LYS A 305 -12.17 2.42 9.74
N ASN A 306 -12.34 2.42 8.41
CA ASN A 306 -13.58 2.80 7.71
C ASN A 306 -14.15 1.69 6.78
N GLN A 307 -13.82 0.41 7.00
CA GLN A 307 -14.11 -0.71 6.07
C GLN A 307 -15.60 -1.06 5.82
N HIS A 308 -16.56 -0.27 6.30
CA HIS A 308 -17.99 -0.43 6.03
C HIS A 308 -18.67 0.88 5.65
N GLN A 309 -17.86 1.90 5.35
CA GLN A 309 -18.33 3.25 5.10
C GLN A 309 -18.26 3.57 3.61
N ALA A 310 -18.96 2.77 2.80
CA ALA A 310 -19.32 3.19 1.46
C ALA A 310 -20.31 4.36 1.54
N TRP A 311 -20.32 5.19 0.51
CA TRP A 311 -21.35 6.16 0.25
C TRP A 311 -22.21 5.70 -0.92
N TRP A 312 -23.48 6.06 -0.88
CA TRP A 312 -24.49 5.69 -1.86
C TRP A 312 -25.35 6.88 -2.20
N LEU A 313 -25.75 6.97 -3.46
CA LEU A 313 -26.74 7.93 -3.93
C LEU A 313 -28.09 7.20 -4.04
N VAL A 314 -29.10 7.72 -3.35
CA VAL A 314 -30.46 7.17 -3.36
C VAL A 314 -31.47 8.25 -3.69
N LEU A 315 -32.52 7.86 -4.40
CA LEU A 315 -33.70 8.68 -4.56
C LEU A 315 -34.46 8.77 -3.23
N THR A 316 -34.89 9.97 -2.88
CA THR A 316 -35.77 10.21 -1.72
C THR A 316 -37.19 9.68 -1.98
N ASP A 317 -37.90 9.39 -0.89
CA ASP A 317 -39.30 8.99 -0.93
C ASP A 317 -40.22 10.22 -0.77
N GLU A 318 -40.55 10.83 -1.89
CA GLU A 318 -41.38 12.03 -1.98
C GLU A 318 -41.99 12.22 -3.37
N ALA A 319 -42.95 13.14 -3.52
CA ALA A 319 -43.64 13.40 -4.79
C ALA A 319 -42.69 13.81 -5.93
N PHE A 320 -41.63 14.55 -5.58
CA PHE A 320 -40.57 14.95 -6.51
C PHE A 320 -39.21 14.45 -5.99
N PRO A 321 -38.88 13.16 -6.20
CA PRO A 321 -37.66 12.55 -5.69
C PRO A 321 -36.40 13.30 -6.09
N ARG A 322 -35.46 13.44 -5.16
CA ARG A 322 -34.13 13.99 -5.41
C ARG A 322 -33.06 12.97 -5.07
N LEU A 323 -31.86 13.18 -5.59
CA LEU A 323 -30.70 12.44 -5.12
C LEU A 323 -30.33 12.89 -3.70
N SER A 324 -30.02 11.90 -2.87
CA SER A 324 -29.55 12.08 -1.51
C SER A 324 -28.40 11.13 -1.23
N LEU A 325 -27.45 11.60 -0.43
CA LEU A 325 -26.25 10.86 -0.09
C LEU A 325 -26.43 10.13 1.25
N VAL A 326 -26.30 8.80 1.24
CA VAL A 326 -26.54 7.95 2.41
C VAL A 326 -25.41 6.94 2.63
N ARG A 327 -25.34 6.38 3.84
CA ARG A 327 -24.41 5.30 4.21
C ARG A 327 -25.00 3.91 4.06
N ARG A 328 -26.32 3.78 4.26
CA ARG A 328 -27.06 2.53 4.09
C ARG A 328 -27.81 2.60 2.77
N PRO A 329 -27.49 1.74 1.79
CA PRO A 329 -28.17 1.77 0.51
C PRO A 329 -29.62 1.30 0.66
N ARG A 330 -30.44 1.66 -0.34
CA ARG A 330 -31.77 1.12 -0.59
C ARG A 330 -31.80 0.57 -2.01
N ASP A 331 -32.87 -0.11 -2.38
CA ASP A 331 -33.02 -0.62 -3.75
C ASP A 331 -32.92 0.52 -4.77
N GLY A 332 -32.21 0.26 -5.87
CA GLY A 332 -31.90 1.27 -6.88
C GLY A 332 -30.84 2.31 -6.48
N ALA A 333 -30.07 2.07 -5.41
CA ALA A 333 -28.95 2.93 -5.04
C ALA A 333 -27.79 2.88 -6.05
N LEU A 334 -27.22 4.04 -6.37
CA LEU A 334 -25.98 4.16 -7.12
C LEU A 334 -24.78 4.17 -6.16
N GLY A 335 -23.80 3.31 -6.44
CA GLY A 335 -22.58 3.14 -5.64
C GLY A 335 -22.03 1.73 -5.80
N PRO A 336 -21.09 1.27 -4.95
CA PRO A 336 -20.55 1.92 -3.75
C PRO A 336 -19.43 2.93 -4.04
N PHE A 337 -19.49 4.11 -3.40
CA PHE A 337 -18.41 5.11 -3.45
C PHE A 337 -17.49 5.05 -2.23
N ARG A 338 -16.16 5.14 -2.45
CA ARG A 338 -15.15 5.08 -1.37
C ARG A 338 -15.06 6.36 -0.53
N SER A 339 -15.50 7.50 -1.07
CA SER A 339 -15.43 8.79 -0.41
C SER A 339 -16.67 9.61 -0.71
N ARG A 340 -16.97 10.54 0.21
CA ARG A 340 -18.08 11.48 0.07
C ARG A 340 -17.94 12.32 -1.20
N ARG A 341 -16.74 12.87 -1.40
CA ARG A 341 -16.37 13.67 -2.57
C ARG A 341 -16.61 12.93 -3.89
N ALA A 342 -16.28 11.63 -3.97
CA ALA A 342 -16.51 10.86 -5.19
C ALA A 342 -18.00 10.68 -5.49
N ALA A 343 -18.82 10.48 -4.45
CA ALA A 343 -20.26 10.36 -4.59
C ALA A 343 -20.92 11.70 -4.96
N GLU A 344 -20.47 12.80 -4.36
CA GLU A 344 -20.93 14.16 -4.73
C GLU A 344 -20.57 14.49 -6.18
N ALA A 345 -19.34 14.21 -6.62
CA ALA A 345 -18.95 14.41 -8.02
C ALA A 345 -19.80 13.57 -8.99
N ALA A 346 -20.11 12.32 -8.65
CA ALA A 346 -21.00 11.49 -9.45
C ALA A 346 -22.44 12.02 -9.46
N MET A 347 -22.94 12.51 -8.33
CA MET A 347 -24.26 13.14 -8.22
C MET A 347 -24.35 14.37 -9.13
N ASP A 348 -23.38 15.27 -9.06
CA ASP A 348 -23.35 16.48 -9.90
C ASP A 348 -23.33 16.11 -11.38
N THR A 349 -22.50 15.14 -11.76
CA THR A 349 -22.40 14.66 -13.15
C THR A 349 -23.73 14.06 -13.64
N VAL A 350 -24.43 13.29 -12.79
CA VAL A 350 -25.76 12.75 -13.13
C VAL A 350 -26.78 13.87 -13.31
N LEU A 351 -26.77 14.88 -12.44
CA LEU A 351 -27.68 16.03 -12.48
C LEU A 351 -27.40 17.00 -13.65
N GLU A 352 -26.30 16.82 -14.38
CA GLU A 352 -26.04 17.53 -15.65
C GLU A 352 -26.84 16.95 -16.81
N ALA A 353 -27.18 15.66 -16.79
CA ALA A 353 -27.93 14.98 -17.85
C ALA A 353 -29.37 14.60 -17.45
N VAL A 354 -29.62 14.36 -16.17
CA VAL A 354 -30.95 14.01 -15.66
C VAL A 354 -31.53 15.21 -14.91
N PRO A 355 -32.65 15.81 -15.37
CA PRO A 355 -33.20 17.06 -14.82
C PRO A 355 -33.97 16.84 -13.51
N LEU A 356 -33.32 16.24 -12.51
CA LEU A 356 -33.84 16.12 -11.16
C LEU A 356 -33.53 17.37 -10.35
N ARG A 357 -34.42 17.73 -9.43
CA ARG A 357 -34.17 18.82 -8.49
C ARG A 357 -33.02 18.45 -7.53
N SER A 358 -32.22 19.44 -7.17
CA SER A 358 -31.14 19.30 -6.16
C SER A 358 -31.51 19.88 -4.79
N CYS A 359 -32.54 20.74 -4.72
CA CYS A 359 -32.94 21.41 -3.49
C CYS A 359 -33.50 20.45 -2.43
N THR A 360 -33.33 20.80 -1.16
CA THR A 360 -33.77 19.99 0.00
C THR A 360 -35.20 20.30 0.46
N LEU A 361 -35.86 21.27 -0.17
CA LEU A 361 -37.24 21.65 0.15
C LEU A 361 -38.19 20.47 -0.06
N ARG A 362 -39.06 20.18 0.91
CA ARG A 362 -40.13 19.19 0.73
C ARG A 362 -41.23 19.81 -0.13
N ILE A 363 -41.47 19.24 -1.32
CA ILE A 363 -42.45 19.76 -2.29
C ILE A 363 -43.69 18.85 -2.27
N PRO A 364 -44.90 19.38 -2.02
CA PRO A 364 -46.13 18.60 -2.07
C PRO A 364 -46.49 18.24 -3.52
N ALA A 365 -47.17 17.10 -3.73
CA ALA A 365 -47.57 16.64 -5.07
C ALA A 365 -48.54 17.60 -5.78
N ARG A 366 -49.30 18.39 -5.01
CA ARG A 366 -50.30 19.34 -5.54
C ARG A 366 -50.15 20.68 -4.83
N ARG A 367 -50.48 21.76 -5.54
CA ARG A 367 -50.54 23.13 -5.00
C ARG A 367 -49.22 23.61 -4.37
N ALA A 368 -48.10 23.27 -4.98
CA ALA A 368 -46.81 23.84 -4.61
C ALA A 368 -46.78 25.33 -5.00
N ASN A 369 -46.29 26.20 -4.11
CA ASN A 369 -46.41 27.66 -4.23
C ASN A 369 -45.14 28.42 -3.81
N ALA A 370 -43.98 27.77 -3.82
CA ALA A 370 -42.72 28.42 -3.51
C ALA A 370 -42.22 29.25 -4.70
N THR A 371 -41.38 30.26 -4.43
CA THR A 371 -40.72 31.04 -5.49
C THR A 371 -39.69 30.17 -6.24
N PRO A 372 -39.64 30.23 -7.59
CA PRO A 372 -38.56 29.62 -8.36
C PRO A 372 -37.18 30.07 -7.87
N CYS A 373 -36.22 29.14 -7.86
CA CYS A 373 -34.85 29.43 -7.44
C CYS A 373 -33.96 29.80 -8.64
N ALA A 374 -32.73 30.26 -8.37
CA ALA A 374 -31.76 30.60 -9.40
C ALA A 374 -31.50 29.45 -10.41
N LEU A 375 -31.56 28.18 -9.97
CA LEU A 375 -31.43 27.04 -10.89
C LEU A 375 -32.58 26.95 -11.90
N ALA A 376 -33.78 27.41 -11.53
CA ALA A 376 -34.90 27.48 -12.45
C ALA A 376 -34.76 28.63 -13.44
N GLU A 377 -34.28 29.79 -12.98
CA GLU A 377 -34.01 30.96 -13.84
C GLU A 377 -33.00 30.64 -14.96
N ILE A 378 -32.00 29.80 -14.67
CA ILE A 378 -31.02 29.34 -15.67
C ILE A 378 -31.43 28.04 -16.39
N GLY A 379 -32.68 27.59 -16.24
CA GLY A 379 -33.21 26.41 -16.96
C GLY A 379 -32.69 25.04 -16.48
N ARG A 380 -31.99 24.97 -15.34
CA ARG A 380 -31.46 23.72 -14.75
C ARG A 380 -32.44 23.00 -13.83
N CYS A 381 -33.60 23.60 -13.56
CA CYS A 381 -34.67 23.02 -12.76
C CYS A 381 -36.01 23.51 -13.32
N ALA A 382 -36.97 22.61 -13.58
CA ALA A 382 -38.30 22.99 -14.05
C ALA A 382 -39.24 23.53 -12.94
N ALA A 383 -38.67 23.91 -11.80
CA ALA A 383 -39.36 24.52 -10.65
C ALA A 383 -40.67 23.81 -10.20
N PRO A 384 -40.62 22.51 -9.89
CA PRO A 384 -41.79 21.82 -9.31
C PRO A 384 -42.24 22.46 -7.99
N CYS A 385 -41.34 23.17 -7.28
CA CYS A 385 -41.65 23.88 -6.04
C CYS A 385 -42.62 25.05 -6.24
N ALA A 386 -42.66 25.63 -7.45
CA ALA A 386 -43.54 26.72 -7.84
C ALA A 386 -44.82 26.22 -8.55
N GLY A 387 -45.03 24.89 -8.62
CA GLY A 387 -46.14 24.30 -9.35
C GLY A 387 -45.99 24.37 -10.87
N LEU A 388 -44.81 24.72 -11.39
CA LEU A 388 -44.52 24.83 -12.83
C LEU A 388 -44.24 23.48 -13.51
N GLN A 389 -44.15 22.41 -12.73
CA GLN A 389 -43.97 21.05 -13.21
C GLN A 389 -44.81 20.10 -12.34
N SER A 390 -45.64 19.28 -12.99
CA SER A 390 -46.44 18.24 -12.37
C SER A 390 -45.59 17.01 -12.00
N THR A 391 -46.15 16.15 -11.15
CA THR A 391 -45.51 14.87 -10.79
C THR A 391 -45.35 13.94 -12.00
N GLU A 392 -46.29 13.99 -12.93
CA GLU A 392 -46.34 13.22 -14.16
C GLU A 392 -45.24 13.67 -15.14
N GLU A 393 -45.00 14.98 -15.26
CA GLU A 393 -43.92 15.54 -16.07
C GLU A 393 -42.53 15.30 -15.45
N TYR A 394 -42.45 15.15 -14.12
CA TYR A 394 -41.20 14.86 -13.41
C TYR A 394 -40.82 13.38 -13.43
N ALA A 395 -41.81 12.47 -13.46
CA ALA A 395 -41.61 11.03 -13.36
C ALA A 395 -40.64 10.44 -14.42
N PRO A 396 -40.62 10.88 -15.70
CA PRO A 396 -39.67 10.40 -16.69
C PRO A 396 -38.20 10.60 -16.27
N ALA A 397 -37.85 11.74 -15.66
CA ALA A 397 -36.48 11.98 -15.19
C ALA A 397 -36.07 10.99 -14.08
N VAL A 398 -37.01 10.65 -13.19
CA VAL A 398 -36.81 9.65 -12.14
C VAL A 398 -36.65 8.25 -12.75
N ALA A 399 -37.45 7.91 -13.77
CA ALA A 399 -37.34 6.65 -14.49
C ALA A 399 -35.99 6.52 -15.22
N THR A 400 -35.56 7.56 -15.94
CA THR A 400 -34.26 7.62 -16.61
C THR A 400 -33.10 7.36 -15.65
N LEU A 401 -33.12 7.94 -14.45
CA LEU A 401 -32.09 7.65 -13.45
C LEU A 401 -32.13 6.19 -13.00
N ARG A 402 -33.32 5.63 -12.74
CA ARG A 402 -33.46 4.22 -12.33
C ARG A 402 -32.95 3.27 -13.41
N GLU A 403 -33.26 3.54 -14.67
CA GLU A 403 -32.76 2.77 -15.81
C GLU A 403 -31.24 2.84 -15.94
N LEU A 404 -30.67 4.03 -15.77
CA LEU A 404 -29.21 4.23 -15.77
C LEU A 404 -28.54 3.41 -14.67
N VAL A 405 -29.06 3.46 -13.44
CA VAL A 405 -28.49 2.72 -12.31
C VAL A 405 -28.65 1.21 -12.49
N ALA A 406 -29.81 0.75 -12.98
CA ALA A 406 -30.07 -0.66 -13.27
C ALA A 406 -29.28 -1.20 -14.47
N GLY A 407 -28.74 -0.32 -15.32
CA GLY A 407 -28.02 -0.70 -16.55
C GLY A 407 -28.96 -1.04 -17.71
N HIS A 408 -30.21 -0.60 -17.67
CA HIS A 408 -31.19 -0.80 -18.75
C HIS A 408 -31.12 0.30 -19.82
N GLY A 409 -30.37 1.38 -19.59
CA GLY A 409 -30.13 2.42 -20.58
C GLY A 409 -28.95 3.32 -20.24
N THR A 410 -28.29 3.85 -21.27
CA THR A 410 -27.13 4.76 -21.13
C THR A 410 -27.40 6.13 -21.74
N GLY A 411 -28.66 6.50 -21.97
CA GLY A 411 -29.04 7.80 -22.56
C GLY A 411 -28.34 8.99 -21.90
N PRO A 412 -28.34 9.11 -20.55
CA PRO A 412 -27.63 10.18 -19.86
C PRO A 412 -26.12 10.20 -20.12
N LEU A 413 -25.48 9.04 -20.27
CA LEU A 413 -24.04 8.97 -20.58
C LEU A 413 -23.75 9.45 -22.01
N ARG A 414 -24.63 9.13 -22.98
CA ARG A 414 -24.52 9.62 -24.36
C ARG A 414 -24.64 11.14 -24.40
N GLN A 415 -25.65 11.69 -23.73
CA GLN A 415 -25.82 13.15 -23.65
C GLN A 415 -24.59 13.86 -23.06
N LEU A 416 -23.96 13.30 -22.01
CA LEU A 416 -22.74 13.87 -21.44
C LEU A 416 -21.54 13.76 -22.39
N ALA A 417 -21.45 12.68 -23.17
CA ALA A 417 -20.40 12.50 -24.16
C ALA A 417 -20.59 13.45 -25.36
N ASP A 418 -21.83 13.67 -25.82
CA ASP A 418 -22.12 14.62 -26.88
C ASP A 418 -21.75 16.06 -26.48
N GLN A 419 -22.05 16.46 -25.23
CA GLN A 419 -21.61 17.74 -24.66
C GLN A 419 -20.09 17.86 -24.58
N LEU A 420 -19.39 16.75 -24.31
CA LEU A 420 -17.93 16.72 -24.31
C LEU A 420 -17.37 16.94 -25.72
N ASP A 421 -17.96 16.30 -26.73
CA ASP A 421 -17.58 16.46 -28.13
C ASP A 421 -17.82 17.91 -28.62
N GLU A 422 -18.92 18.54 -28.20
CA GLU A 422 -19.19 19.96 -28.48
C GLU A 422 -18.11 20.88 -27.91
N LEU A 423 -17.68 20.66 -26.67
CA LEU A 423 -16.58 21.43 -26.07
C LEU A 423 -15.26 21.22 -26.80
N GLY A 424 -15.02 20.00 -27.28
CA GLY A 424 -13.87 19.69 -28.13
C GLY A 424 -13.89 20.46 -29.44
N ARG A 425 -15.04 20.49 -30.13
CA ARG A 425 -15.24 21.27 -31.37
C ARG A 425 -15.11 22.78 -31.14
N ALA A 426 -15.49 23.25 -29.97
CA ALA A 426 -15.36 24.65 -29.56
C ALA A 426 -13.97 25.01 -28.99
N GLU A 427 -13.00 24.11 -29.08
CA GLU A 427 -11.61 24.30 -28.60
C GLU A 427 -11.49 24.60 -27.10
N ARG A 428 -12.50 24.21 -26.30
CA ARG A 428 -12.53 24.41 -24.84
C ARG A 428 -11.89 23.23 -24.09
N PHE A 429 -10.63 22.94 -24.42
CA PHE A 429 -9.95 21.70 -24.00
C PHE A 429 -9.86 21.49 -22.49
N GLU A 430 -9.62 22.54 -21.70
CA GLU A 430 -9.54 22.40 -20.23
C GLU A 430 -10.87 22.00 -19.60
N GLU A 431 -11.98 22.57 -20.11
CA GLU A 431 -13.31 22.19 -19.62
C GLU A 431 -13.69 20.80 -20.09
N ALA A 432 -13.39 20.47 -21.35
CA ALA A 432 -13.56 19.14 -21.89
C ALA A 432 -12.82 18.09 -21.02
N ALA A 433 -11.56 18.34 -20.66
CA ALA A 433 -10.80 17.45 -19.78
C ALA A 433 -11.46 17.26 -18.42
N ARG A 434 -11.92 18.34 -17.76
CA ARG A 434 -12.64 18.24 -16.48
C ARG A 434 -13.94 17.44 -16.57
N ARG A 435 -14.72 17.62 -17.64
CA ARG A 435 -15.98 16.88 -17.87
C ARG A 435 -15.73 15.42 -18.20
N ARG A 436 -14.73 15.14 -19.06
CA ARG A 436 -14.27 13.78 -19.37
C ARG A 436 -13.93 13.02 -18.10
N ASP A 437 -13.11 13.60 -17.22
CA ASP A 437 -12.66 12.93 -16.00
C ASP A 437 -13.84 12.63 -15.04
N ARG A 438 -14.81 13.54 -14.96
CA ARG A 438 -16.06 13.33 -14.22
C ARG A 438 -16.91 12.20 -14.81
N LEU A 439 -17.09 12.20 -16.13
CA LEU A 439 -17.82 11.16 -16.85
C LEU A 439 -17.15 9.78 -16.69
N VAL A 440 -15.83 9.71 -16.82
CA VAL A 440 -15.04 8.50 -16.53
C VAL A 440 -15.30 8.00 -15.11
N GLY A 441 -15.31 8.90 -14.12
CA GLY A 441 -15.63 8.58 -12.74
C GLY A 441 -17.04 7.99 -12.57
N LEU A 442 -18.05 8.59 -13.22
CA LEU A 442 -19.43 8.12 -13.19
C LEU A 442 -19.59 6.75 -13.87
N VAL A 443 -19.02 6.56 -15.07
CA VAL A 443 -19.08 5.30 -15.81
C VAL A 443 -18.45 4.17 -14.98
N ARG A 444 -17.25 4.40 -14.42
CA ARG A 444 -16.58 3.41 -13.55
C ARG A 444 -17.41 3.07 -12.31
N ALA A 445 -18.11 4.05 -11.73
CA ALA A 445 -18.99 3.81 -10.58
C ALA A 445 -20.23 2.99 -10.95
N LEU A 446 -20.87 3.31 -12.07
CA LEU A 446 -22.02 2.58 -12.61
C LEU A 446 -21.65 1.13 -12.98
N ASP A 447 -20.58 0.94 -13.76
CA ASP A 447 -20.13 -0.39 -14.19
C ASP A 447 -19.80 -1.26 -12.96
N ARG A 448 -19.07 -0.70 -11.99
CA ARG A 448 -18.79 -1.39 -10.74
C ARG A 448 -20.09 -1.73 -9.98
N GLY A 449 -21.01 -0.80 -9.82
CA GLY A 449 -22.26 -1.02 -9.10
C GLY A 449 -23.14 -2.11 -9.73
N GLN A 450 -23.32 -2.03 -11.05
CA GLN A 450 -24.12 -2.97 -11.84
C GLN A 450 -23.58 -4.41 -11.74
N ARG A 451 -22.26 -4.60 -11.85
CA ARG A 451 -21.65 -5.94 -11.74
C ARG A 451 -21.75 -6.52 -10.33
N LEU A 452 -21.53 -5.69 -9.30
CA LEU A 452 -21.67 -6.14 -7.92
C LEU A 452 -23.12 -6.53 -7.62
N ALA A 453 -24.10 -5.74 -8.12
CA ALA A 453 -25.51 -6.05 -7.98
C ALA A 453 -25.90 -7.34 -8.73
N ALA A 454 -25.38 -7.55 -9.94
CA ALA A 454 -25.60 -8.78 -10.71
C ALA A 454 -25.14 -10.04 -9.95
N LEU A 455 -23.95 -10.00 -9.33
CA LEU A 455 -23.46 -11.10 -8.50
C LEU A 455 -24.30 -11.27 -7.22
N ALA A 456 -24.67 -10.17 -6.57
CA ALA A 456 -25.48 -10.21 -5.34
C ALA A 456 -26.93 -10.67 -5.58
N ALA A 457 -27.44 -10.54 -6.80
CA ALA A 457 -28.76 -11.02 -7.17
C ALA A 457 -28.84 -12.55 -7.26
N LEU A 458 -27.71 -13.27 -7.39
CA LEU A 458 -27.68 -14.73 -7.46
C LEU A 458 -27.96 -15.34 -6.07
N PRO A 459 -29.01 -16.18 -5.92
CA PRO A 459 -29.25 -16.90 -4.68
C PRO A 459 -28.08 -17.82 -4.32
N GLU A 460 -27.53 -18.51 -5.32
CA GLU A 460 -26.36 -19.36 -5.17
C GLU A 460 -25.55 -19.45 -6.46
N LEU A 461 -24.22 -19.41 -6.33
CA LEU A 461 -23.25 -19.67 -7.38
C LEU A 461 -22.11 -20.53 -6.80
N VAL A 462 -21.79 -21.63 -7.46
CA VAL A 462 -20.62 -22.45 -7.18
C VAL A 462 -19.62 -22.25 -8.32
N ALA A 463 -18.41 -21.86 -7.97
CA ALA A 463 -17.32 -21.65 -8.90
C ALA A 463 -16.08 -22.43 -8.48
N ALA A 464 -15.29 -22.84 -9.46
CA ALA A 464 -14.08 -23.64 -9.29
C ALA A 464 -12.90 -23.01 -10.02
N ARG A 465 -11.71 -23.14 -9.47
CA ARG A 465 -10.46 -22.70 -10.10
C ARG A 465 -9.36 -23.75 -9.91
N PRO A 466 -8.51 -24.00 -10.92
CA PRO A 466 -7.39 -24.92 -10.75
C PRO A 466 -6.37 -24.38 -9.73
N ASP A 467 -5.88 -25.23 -8.85
CA ASP A 467 -4.90 -24.91 -7.78
C ASP A 467 -3.42 -24.92 -8.25
N ARG A 468 -3.20 -25.13 -9.57
CA ARG A 468 -1.89 -25.32 -10.23
C ARG A 468 -1.15 -26.62 -9.89
N LEU A 469 -1.63 -27.42 -8.93
CA LEU A 469 -1.09 -28.72 -8.53
C LEU A 469 -1.92 -29.90 -9.07
N GLY A 470 -2.93 -29.60 -9.89
CA GLY A 470 -3.82 -30.58 -10.51
C GLY A 470 -5.10 -30.86 -9.69
N GLY A 471 -5.36 -30.06 -8.66
CA GLY A 471 -6.61 -30.00 -7.92
C GLY A 471 -7.45 -28.76 -8.24
N TRP A 472 -8.43 -28.50 -7.38
CA TRP A 472 -9.43 -27.45 -7.52
C TRP A 472 -9.65 -26.70 -6.21
N GLU A 473 -9.79 -25.38 -6.31
CA GLU A 473 -10.32 -24.48 -5.30
C GLU A 473 -11.80 -24.21 -5.62
N PHE A 474 -12.68 -24.28 -4.62
CA PHE A 474 -14.12 -24.06 -4.77
C PHE A 474 -14.61 -22.94 -3.87
N ALA A 475 -15.51 -22.12 -4.42
CA ALA A 475 -16.24 -21.10 -3.67
C ALA A 475 -17.75 -21.29 -3.88
N VAL A 476 -18.49 -21.39 -2.77
CA VAL A 476 -19.95 -21.30 -2.75
C VAL A 476 -20.31 -19.88 -2.35
N VAL A 477 -20.96 -19.16 -3.25
CA VAL A 477 -21.35 -17.76 -3.09
C VAL A 477 -22.87 -17.69 -3.01
N ARG A 478 -23.41 -16.97 -2.03
CA ARG A 478 -24.85 -16.73 -1.88
C ARG A 478 -25.09 -15.24 -1.68
N HIS A 479 -25.92 -14.65 -2.55
CA HIS A 479 -26.19 -13.22 -2.55
C HIS A 479 -24.93 -12.34 -2.49
N GLY A 480 -23.89 -12.72 -3.24
CA GLY A 480 -22.61 -12.01 -3.31
C GLY A 480 -21.68 -12.20 -2.11
N ARG A 481 -22.09 -12.95 -1.07
CA ARG A 481 -21.24 -13.34 0.07
C ARG A 481 -20.62 -14.70 -0.14
N LEU A 482 -19.39 -14.89 0.35
CA LEU A 482 -18.78 -16.22 0.42
C LEU A 482 -19.46 -17.02 1.54
N ALA A 483 -20.20 -18.06 1.19
CA ALA A 483 -20.95 -18.89 2.12
C ALA A 483 -20.15 -20.13 2.56
N SER A 484 -19.27 -20.64 1.70
CA SER A 484 -18.38 -21.77 1.97
C SER A 484 -17.23 -21.78 0.96
N ALA A 485 -16.11 -22.38 1.35
CA ALA A 485 -14.93 -22.55 0.51
C ALA A 485 -14.26 -23.89 0.80
N GLY A 486 -13.61 -24.48 -0.21
CA GLY A 486 -12.95 -25.78 -0.06
C GLY A 486 -12.03 -26.12 -1.21
N VAL A 487 -11.37 -27.28 -1.10
CA VAL A 487 -10.44 -27.77 -2.11
C VAL A 487 -10.68 -29.25 -2.42
N ALA A 488 -10.52 -29.64 -3.69
CA ALA A 488 -10.31 -31.04 -4.06
C ALA A 488 -8.88 -31.21 -4.54
N ARG A 489 -8.09 -31.99 -3.80
CA ARG A 489 -6.71 -32.32 -4.19
C ARG A 489 -6.70 -33.17 -5.46
N ARG A 490 -5.56 -33.20 -6.16
CA ARG A 490 -5.35 -34.09 -7.31
C ARG A 490 -5.74 -35.54 -6.96
N GLY A 491 -6.57 -36.15 -7.79
CA GLY A 491 -7.08 -37.52 -7.60
C GLY A 491 -8.36 -37.62 -6.77
N VAL A 492 -8.82 -36.53 -6.13
CA VAL A 492 -10.12 -36.49 -5.45
C VAL A 492 -11.21 -36.08 -6.44
N PRO A 493 -12.31 -36.86 -6.59
CA PRO A 493 -13.44 -36.46 -7.41
C PRO A 493 -14.02 -35.12 -6.92
N PRO A 494 -14.16 -34.10 -7.79
CA PRO A 494 -14.54 -32.75 -7.35
C PRO A 494 -16.01 -32.63 -6.93
N MET A 495 -16.93 -33.37 -7.55
CA MET A 495 -18.37 -33.18 -7.33
C MET A 495 -18.84 -33.54 -5.91
N PRO A 496 -18.40 -34.65 -5.28
CA PRO A 496 -18.71 -34.92 -3.88
C PRO A 496 -18.23 -33.83 -2.91
N VAL A 497 -17.08 -33.20 -3.20
CA VAL A 497 -16.59 -32.05 -2.42
C VAL A 497 -17.51 -30.86 -2.58
N VAL A 498 -17.94 -30.55 -3.81
CA VAL A 498 -18.90 -29.48 -4.09
C VAL A 498 -20.23 -29.70 -3.35
N GLU A 499 -20.77 -30.91 -3.38
CA GLU A 499 -22.02 -31.26 -2.70
C GLU A 499 -21.92 -31.06 -1.19
N ALA A 500 -20.83 -31.52 -0.56
CA ALA A 500 -20.56 -31.30 0.85
C ALA A 500 -20.45 -29.80 1.19
N LEU A 501 -19.71 -29.04 0.38
CA LEU A 501 -19.53 -27.60 0.58
C LEU A 501 -20.83 -26.81 0.49
N VAL A 502 -21.73 -27.21 -0.41
CA VAL A 502 -23.07 -26.61 -0.56
C VAL A 502 -23.93 -26.94 0.66
N ALA A 503 -23.93 -28.21 1.08
CA ALA A 503 -24.73 -28.68 2.21
C ALA A 503 -24.32 -28.00 3.53
N SER A 504 -23.01 -27.73 3.71
CA SER A 504 -22.48 -27.04 4.89
C SER A 504 -22.38 -25.52 4.74
N ALA A 505 -22.78 -24.95 3.60
CA ALA A 505 -22.61 -23.51 3.35
C ALA A 505 -23.51 -22.66 4.25
N GLU A 506 -22.98 -21.52 4.70
CA GLU A 506 -23.70 -20.51 5.48
C GLU A 506 -25.03 -20.16 4.79
N THR A 507 -26.13 -20.16 5.54
CA THR A 507 -27.41 -19.62 5.06
C THR A 507 -27.32 -18.10 5.01
N VAL A 508 -27.45 -17.54 3.82
CA VAL A 508 -27.45 -16.09 3.61
C VAL A 508 -28.84 -15.66 3.19
N LEU A 509 -29.51 -14.85 4.01
CA LEU A 509 -30.79 -14.25 3.66
C LEU A 509 -30.54 -12.92 2.95
N PRO A 510 -31.21 -12.64 1.81
CA PRO A 510 -31.04 -11.38 1.11
C PRO A 510 -31.64 -10.24 1.93
N GLY A 511 -30.84 -9.19 2.16
CA GLY A 511 -31.31 -7.93 2.72
C GLY A 511 -31.70 -6.90 1.66
N ASP A 512 -31.93 -5.68 2.11
CA ASP A 512 -32.23 -4.53 1.24
C ASP A 512 -31.01 -4.07 0.43
N GLY A 513 -31.28 -3.31 -0.62
CA GLY A 513 -30.28 -2.63 -1.42
C GLY A 513 -29.74 -3.46 -2.58
N PRO A 514 -28.95 -2.83 -3.47
CA PRO A 514 -28.46 -3.47 -4.69
C PRO A 514 -27.55 -4.67 -4.41
N LEU A 515 -26.95 -4.74 -3.22
CA LEU A 515 -26.06 -5.84 -2.83
C LEU A 515 -26.71 -6.86 -1.91
N ARG A 516 -28.04 -6.85 -1.76
CA ARG A 516 -28.80 -7.82 -0.94
C ARG A 516 -28.25 -7.99 0.48
N GLY A 517 -27.86 -6.87 1.11
CA GLY A 517 -27.25 -6.86 2.45
C GLY A 517 -25.76 -7.26 2.51
N ALA A 518 -25.13 -7.69 1.42
CA ALA A 518 -23.72 -8.05 1.40
C ALA A 518 -22.79 -6.82 1.50
N PRO A 519 -21.69 -6.89 2.27
CA PRO A 519 -20.70 -5.82 2.31
C PRO A 519 -20.06 -5.59 0.94
N PRO A 520 -19.98 -4.33 0.44
CA PRO A 520 -19.45 -4.03 -0.88
C PRO A 520 -18.02 -4.52 -1.13
N GLU A 521 -17.19 -4.48 -0.11
CA GLU A 521 -15.81 -4.96 -0.13
C GLU A 521 -15.76 -6.48 -0.37
N GLU A 522 -16.65 -7.24 0.29
CA GLU A 522 -16.73 -8.70 0.16
C GLU A 522 -17.21 -9.10 -1.23
N VAL A 523 -18.32 -8.51 -1.72
CA VAL A 523 -18.83 -8.78 -3.08
C VAL A 523 -17.76 -8.45 -4.12
N ALA A 524 -17.01 -7.37 -3.93
CA ALA A 524 -15.93 -7.00 -4.84
C ALA A 524 -14.74 -7.99 -4.80
N VAL A 525 -14.41 -8.57 -3.65
CA VAL A 525 -13.39 -9.62 -3.52
C VAL A 525 -13.83 -10.86 -4.29
N VAL A 526 -15.06 -11.33 -4.05
CA VAL A 526 -15.62 -12.50 -4.72
C VAL A 526 -15.67 -12.28 -6.23
N LEU A 527 -16.20 -11.14 -6.70
CA LEU A 527 -16.26 -10.80 -8.12
C LEU A 527 -14.87 -10.77 -8.76
N ARG A 528 -13.86 -10.22 -8.08
CA ARG A 528 -12.47 -10.23 -8.59
C ARG A 528 -11.91 -11.64 -8.73
N TRP A 529 -12.21 -12.54 -7.80
CA TRP A 529 -11.76 -13.94 -7.90
C TRP A 529 -12.50 -14.67 -9.03
N LEU A 530 -13.81 -14.45 -9.17
CA LEU A 530 -14.62 -15.03 -10.25
C LEU A 530 -14.17 -14.58 -11.64
N ALA A 531 -13.76 -13.32 -11.78
CA ALA A 531 -13.32 -12.75 -13.05
C ALA A 531 -11.89 -13.15 -13.46
N GLN A 532 -11.15 -13.93 -12.65
CA GLN A 532 -9.80 -14.35 -13.01
C GLN A 532 -9.84 -15.40 -14.14
N PRO A 533 -8.86 -15.36 -15.07
CA PRO A 533 -8.73 -16.39 -16.10
C PRO A 533 -8.60 -17.80 -15.49
N GLY A 534 -9.31 -18.76 -16.06
CA GLY A 534 -9.32 -20.16 -15.63
C GLY A 534 -10.37 -20.51 -14.57
N THR A 535 -11.11 -19.54 -14.04
CA THR A 535 -12.28 -19.81 -13.19
C THR A 535 -13.41 -20.43 -14.02
N ARG A 536 -14.06 -21.46 -13.48
CA ARG A 536 -15.17 -22.18 -14.08
C ARG A 536 -16.42 -22.05 -13.22
N LEU A 537 -17.57 -21.81 -13.83
CA LEU A 537 -18.86 -21.90 -13.13
C LEU A 537 -19.28 -23.36 -13.10
N VAL A 538 -19.45 -23.91 -11.90
CA VAL A 538 -19.85 -25.31 -11.70
C VAL A 538 -21.38 -25.42 -11.68
N ARG A 539 -22.03 -24.54 -10.93
CA ARG A 539 -23.49 -24.48 -10.80
C ARG A 539 -23.92 -23.06 -10.45
N ALA A 540 -25.04 -22.60 -11.00
CA ALA A 540 -25.69 -21.38 -10.58
C ALA A 540 -27.19 -21.65 -10.41
N ALA A 541 -27.81 -21.11 -9.36
CA ALA A 541 -29.25 -21.26 -9.13
C ALA A 541 -30.08 -20.62 -10.27
N GLN A 542 -29.51 -19.58 -10.89
CA GLN A 542 -30.01 -18.93 -12.09
C GLN A 542 -28.81 -18.45 -12.93
N PRO A 543 -28.98 -18.21 -14.24
CA PRO A 543 -27.91 -17.68 -15.07
C PRO A 543 -27.34 -16.37 -14.51
N TRP A 544 -26.00 -16.27 -14.47
CA TRP A 544 -25.35 -14.99 -14.16
C TRP A 544 -25.41 -14.10 -15.40
N THR A 545 -26.19 -13.02 -15.31
CA THR A 545 -26.37 -12.04 -16.38
C THR A 545 -25.87 -10.66 -15.96
N GLU A 546 -25.20 -9.96 -16.86
CA GLU A 546 -24.87 -8.53 -16.73
C GLU A 546 -25.65 -7.72 -17.78
N PRO A 547 -26.06 -6.46 -17.50
CA PRO A 547 -26.79 -5.65 -18.47
C PRO A 547 -25.95 -5.32 -19.71
N ALA A 548 -26.36 -5.78 -20.89
CA ALA A 548 -25.64 -5.57 -22.14
C ALA A 548 -25.57 -4.10 -22.57
N ALA A 549 -26.64 -3.34 -22.32
CA ALA A 549 -26.74 -1.91 -22.58
C ALA A 549 -26.39 -1.05 -21.35
N GLY A 550 -25.68 -1.62 -20.37
CA GLY A 550 -25.26 -0.92 -19.16
C GLY A 550 -23.95 -0.14 -19.33
N ALA A 551 -23.37 0.29 -18.21
CA ALA A 551 -22.11 1.04 -18.22
C ALA A 551 -20.91 0.20 -18.70
N ALA A 552 -21.03 -1.14 -18.70
CA ALA A 552 -20.02 -2.02 -19.27
C ALA A 552 -19.75 -1.74 -20.77
N SER A 553 -20.75 -1.29 -21.54
CA SER A 553 -20.58 -0.94 -22.95
C SER A 553 -19.70 0.29 -23.17
N TRP A 554 -19.38 1.03 -22.10
CA TRP A 554 -18.57 2.24 -22.13
C TRP A 554 -17.11 2.02 -21.72
N ARG A 555 -16.70 0.77 -21.42
CA ARG A 555 -15.32 0.48 -20.99
C ARG A 555 -14.28 0.90 -22.02
N ALA A 556 -14.51 0.62 -23.30
CA ALA A 556 -13.61 1.04 -24.38
C ALA A 556 -13.49 2.58 -24.48
N TRP A 557 -14.61 3.29 -24.32
CA TRP A 557 -14.60 4.76 -24.24
C TRP A 557 -13.79 5.26 -23.04
N VAL A 558 -13.96 4.63 -21.87
CA VAL A 558 -13.18 4.97 -20.67
C VAL A 558 -11.68 4.74 -20.89
N GLU A 559 -11.30 3.60 -21.47
CA GLU A 559 -9.90 3.27 -21.80
C GLU A 559 -9.29 4.35 -22.69
N LEU A 560 -9.95 4.68 -23.80
CA LEU A 560 -9.56 5.76 -24.72
C LEU A 560 -9.45 7.11 -24.02
N ALA A 561 -10.44 7.48 -23.21
CA ALA A 561 -10.49 8.74 -22.48
C ALA A 561 -9.33 8.89 -21.47
N THR A 562 -8.83 7.77 -20.94
CA THR A 562 -7.73 7.76 -19.96
C THR A 562 -6.36 7.53 -20.57
N ALA A 563 -6.26 6.95 -21.77
CA ALA A 563 -4.99 6.68 -22.44
C ALA A 563 -4.14 7.95 -22.66
N GLY A 564 -4.78 9.10 -22.88
CA GLY A 564 -4.08 10.39 -23.03
C GLY A 564 -3.60 11.03 -21.72
N GLN A 565 -3.94 10.48 -20.55
CA GLN A 565 -3.46 10.99 -19.25
C GLN A 565 -2.05 10.48 -18.93
N ASP A 566 -1.70 9.25 -19.34
CA ASP A 566 -0.39 8.64 -19.04
C ASP A 566 0.73 9.30 -19.87
N SER A 567 0.44 9.67 -21.13
CA SER A 567 1.41 10.33 -22.03
C SER A 567 1.83 11.75 -21.61
N TYR A 568 1.09 12.42 -20.72
CA TYR A 568 1.41 13.77 -20.24
C TYR A 568 2.19 13.76 -18.91
N HIS A 569 2.21 12.64 -18.18
CA HIS A 569 2.99 12.49 -16.95
C HIS A 569 4.40 11.95 -17.21
N ASP A 570 4.62 11.21 -18.30
CA ASP A 570 5.97 10.76 -18.68
C ASP A 570 6.78 11.84 -19.42
N ALA A 571 6.17 12.99 -19.75
CA ALA A 571 6.78 14.08 -20.50
C ALA A 571 7.13 15.34 -19.68
N ASN A 572 6.98 15.31 -18.35
CA ASN A 572 7.29 16.43 -17.44
C ASN A 572 8.18 16.02 -16.27
#